data_AF-A0AAD1S776-F1
#
_entry.id   AF-A0AAD1S776-F1
#
_cell.length_a   1.000
_cell.length_b   1.000
_cell.length_c   1.000
_cell.angle_alpha   90.00
_cell.angle_beta   90.00
_cell.angle_gamma   90.00
#
_symmetry.space_group_name_H-M   'P 1'
#
loop_
_entity.id
_entity.type
_entity.pdbx_description
1 polymer ?
#
loop_
_entity_poly.entity_id
_entity_poly.type
_entity_poly.pdbx_seq_one_letter_code
_entity_poly.pdbx_strand_id
1 'polypeptide(L)'
;MAPPKAQQVSSMRTDFQTAVSDMRKDLLEVGTRVNALEEKTDELYQANDAIVEKLQKFEKDNRRLMEKMADLEDRSRRNNIHVPGVPEKITHEELTSYLLQLFQAIQPALEPADLRLDRAHRVPKPSKLSQDVPRDIVT
;
A
#
# COMPACT_ATOMS: atom_id res chain seq x y z
N MET A 1 69.88 -19.99 38.79
CA MET A 1 69.56 -21.11 39.70
C MET A 1 68.09 -21.46 39.44
N ALA A 2 67.81 -22.61 38.83
CA ALA A 2 66.43 -22.99 38.48
C ALA A 2 65.62 -23.25 39.76
N PRO A 3 64.34 -22.83 39.83
CA PRO A 3 63.53 -23.07 41.02
C PRO A 3 63.35 -24.58 41.26
N PRO A 4 63.30 -25.03 42.53
CA PRO A 4 63.11 -26.44 42.87
C PRO A 4 61.77 -26.94 42.29
N LYS A 5 61.77 -28.17 41.75
CA LYS A 5 60.61 -28.78 41.04
C LYS A 5 59.28 -28.68 41.81
N ALA A 6 59.32 -28.76 43.14
CA ALA A 6 58.13 -28.61 44.00
C ALA A 6 57.47 -27.22 43.90
N GLN A 7 58.26 -26.16 43.72
CA GLN A 7 57.79 -24.77 43.62
C GLN A 7 57.11 -24.50 42.27
N GLN A 8 57.61 -25.12 41.18
CA GLN A 8 56.97 -25.10 39.86
C GLN A 8 55.63 -25.84 39.83
N VAL A 9 55.54 -27.00 40.50
CA VAL A 9 54.27 -27.76 40.58
C VAL A 9 53.23 -26.97 41.40
N SER A 10 53.66 -26.30 42.47
CA SER A 10 52.78 -25.40 43.23
C SER A 10 52.28 -24.24 42.39
N SER A 11 53.15 -23.56 41.63
CA SER A 11 52.75 -22.42 40.81
C SER A 11 51.75 -22.82 39.73
N MET A 12 52.03 -23.92 39.01
CA MET A 12 51.11 -24.48 38.01
C MET A 12 49.74 -24.81 38.60
N ARG A 13 49.68 -25.32 39.84
CA ARG A 13 48.41 -25.62 40.51
C ARG A 13 47.60 -24.35 40.78
N THR A 14 48.24 -23.27 41.25
CA THR A 14 47.59 -21.96 41.45
C THR A 14 47.13 -21.34 40.14
N ASP A 15 47.92 -21.44 39.07
CA ASP A 15 47.56 -20.92 37.74
C ASP A 15 46.33 -21.67 37.20
N PHE A 16 46.30 -23.00 37.36
CA PHE A 16 45.17 -23.83 36.96
C PHE A 16 43.91 -23.53 37.78
N GLN A 17 44.04 -23.32 39.09
CA GLN A 17 42.91 -22.92 39.95
C GLN A 17 42.35 -21.55 39.56
N THR A 18 43.22 -20.61 39.21
CA THR A 18 42.82 -19.27 38.73
C THR A 18 42.08 -19.38 37.39
N ALA A 19 42.64 -20.10 36.42
CA ALA A 19 42.02 -20.31 35.12
C ALA A 19 40.64 -20.99 35.21
N VAL A 20 40.48 -22.00 36.09
CA VAL A 20 39.18 -22.65 36.33
C VAL A 20 38.19 -21.70 36.99
N SER A 21 38.65 -20.86 37.93
CA SER A 21 37.81 -19.83 38.55
C SER A 21 37.33 -18.80 37.53
N ASP A 22 38.21 -18.35 36.64
CA ASP A 22 37.86 -17.35 35.63
C ASP A 22 36.93 -17.94 34.57
N MET A 23 37.18 -19.17 34.09
CA MET A 23 36.23 -19.88 33.23
C MET A 23 34.84 -20.03 33.86
N ARG A 24 34.75 -20.24 35.18
CA ARG A 24 33.45 -20.30 35.87
C ARG A 24 32.73 -18.95 35.84
N LYS A 25 33.46 -17.85 35.99
CA LYS A 25 32.87 -16.50 35.90
C LYS A 25 32.38 -16.22 34.48
N ASP A 26 33.20 -16.54 33.48
CA ASP A 26 32.84 -16.37 32.07
C ASP A 26 31.59 -17.20 31.71
N LEU A 27 31.50 -18.45 32.20
CA LEU A 27 30.32 -19.29 32.00
C LEU A 27 29.06 -18.71 32.65
N LEU A 28 29.18 -18.12 33.84
CA LEU A 28 28.05 -17.45 34.50
C LEU A 28 27.62 -16.21 33.71
N GLU A 29 28.57 -15.41 33.22
CA GLU A 29 28.28 -14.24 32.40
C GLU A 29 27.63 -14.62 31.06
N VAL A 30 28.10 -15.69 30.41
CA VAL A 30 27.46 -16.22 29.22
C VAL A 30 26.04 -16.69 29.53
N GLY A 31 25.83 -17.38 30.65
CA GLY A 31 24.50 -17.81 31.09
C GLY A 31 23.52 -16.65 31.28
N THR A 32 23.94 -15.55 31.93
CA THR A 32 23.09 -14.37 32.11
C THR A 32 22.77 -13.69 30.78
N ARG A 33 23.76 -13.61 29.87
CA ARG A 33 23.55 -13.04 28.53
C ARG A 33 22.63 -13.89 27.67
N VAL A 34 22.70 -15.22 27.77
CA VAL A 34 21.80 -16.14 27.06
C VAL A 34 20.36 -15.94 27.54
N ASN A 35 20.11 -15.94 28.85
CA ASN A 35 18.78 -15.72 29.39
C ASN A 35 18.18 -14.37 28.93
N ALA A 36 18.98 -13.30 28.96
CA ALA A 36 18.55 -11.98 28.51
C ALA A 36 18.24 -11.94 26.99
N LEU A 37 18.95 -12.74 26.18
CA LEU A 37 18.65 -12.87 24.76
C LEU A 37 17.38 -13.69 24.50
N GLU A 38 17.13 -14.73 25.29
CA GLU A 38 15.90 -15.53 25.21
C GLU A 38 14.67 -14.66 25.54
N GLU A 39 14.71 -13.91 26.64
CA GLU A 39 13.63 -12.97 27.01
C GLU A 39 13.36 -11.94 25.91
N LYS A 40 14.41 -11.31 25.37
CA LYS A 40 14.25 -10.36 24.25
C LYS A 40 13.72 -11.00 22.98
N THR A 41 14.07 -12.25 22.73
CA THR A 41 13.59 -12.99 21.57
C THR A 41 12.09 -13.24 21.69
N ASP A 42 11.61 -13.60 22.89
CA ASP A 42 10.17 -13.76 23.16
C ASP A 42 9.41 -12.44 23.02
N GLU A 43 9.96 -11.33 23.54
CA GLU A 43 9.38 -10.00 23.35
C GLU A 43 9.28 -9.62 21.86
N LEU A 44 10.31 -9.91 21.08
CA LEU A 44 10.33 -9.66 19.64
C LEU A 44 9.29 -10.50 18.90
N TYR A 45 9.10 -11.77 19.27
CA TYR A 45 8.06 -12.61 18.69
C TYR A 45 6.66 -12.05 18.97
N GLN A 46 6.37 -11.68 20.21
CA GLN A 46 5.09 -11.08 20.58
C GLN A 46 4.82 -9.76 19.85
N ALA A 47 5.84 -8.90 19.75
CA ALA A 47 5.74 -7.65 19.01
C ALA A 47 5.50 -7.90 17.51
N ASN A 48 6.18 -8.89 16.93
CA ASN A 48 6.02 -9.26 15.53
C ASN A 48 4.61 -9.80 15.24
N ASP A 49 4.07 -10.67 16.09
CA ASP A 49 2.71 -11.20 15.94
C ASP A 49 1.67 -10.07 15.99
N ALA A 50 1.83 -9.12 16.92
CA ALA A 50 0.96 -7.95 17.01
C ALA A 50 1.06 -7.04 15.77
N ILE A 51 2.24 -6.93 15.15
CA ILE A 51 2.42 -6.19 13.89
C ILE A 51 1.71 -6.92 12.75
N VAL A 52 1.87 -8.24 12.64
CA VAL A 52 1.23 -9.07 11.61
C VAL A 52 -0.29 -8.96 11.69
N GLU A 53 -0.87 -9.04 12.89
CA GLU A 53 -2.31 -8.91 13.08
C GLU A 53 -2.83 -7.52 12.66
N LYS A 54 -2.13 -6.45 13.05
CA LYS A 54 -2.47 -5.09 12.64
C LYS A 54 -2.39 -4.90 11.13
N LEU A 55 -1.38 -5.49 10.49
CA LEU A 55 -1.19 -5.42 9.04
C LEU A 55 -2.32 -6.13 8.31
N GLN A 56 -2.71 -7.33 8.75
CA GLN A 56 -3.85 -8.06 8.19
C GLN A 56 -5.16 -7.26 8.31
N LYS A 57 -5.39 -6.64 9.47
CA LYS A 57 -6.56 -5.77 9.67
C LYS A 57 -6.53 -4.56 8.73
N PHE A 58 -5.38 -3.90 8.62
CA PHE A 58 -5.19 -2.75 7.75
C PHE A 58 -5.44 -3.11 6.28
N GLU A 59 -4.91 -4.23 5.80
CA GLU A 59 -5.16 -4.72 4.44
C GLU A 59 -6.64 -4.99 4.18
N LYS A 60 -7.34 -5.59 5.14
CA LYS A 60 -8.79 -5.85 5.04
C LYS A 60 -9.57 -4.54 4.95
N ASP A 61 -9.25 -3.57 5.79
CA ASP A 61 -9.91 -2.26 5.77
C ASP A 61 -9.61 -1.51 4.47
N ASN A 62 -8.37 -1.56 3.97
CA ASN A 62 -7.98 -0.96 2.72
C ASN A 62 -8.76 -1.56 1.53
N ARG A 63 -8.87 -2.89 1.44
CA ARG A 63 -9.69 -3.56 0.42
C ARG A 63 -11.15 -3.11 0.48
N ARG A 64 -11.75 -3.07 1.67
CA ARG A 64 -13.12 -2.61 1.87
C ARG A 64 -13.31 -1.16 1.43
N LEU A 65 -12.34 -0.29 1.70
CA LEU A 65 -12.40 1.12 1.29
C LEU A 65 -12.27 1.26 -0.23
N MET A 66 -11.38 0.51 -0.85
CA MET A 66 -11.26 0.47 -2.32
C MET A 66 -12.56 0.02 -2.99
N GLU A 67 -13.20 -1.05 -2.49
CA GLU A 67 -14.48 -1.53 -3.00
C GLU A 67 -15.58 -0.47 -2.87
N LYS A 68 -15.66 0.20 -1.71
CA LYS A 68 -16.61 1.30 -1.50
C LYS A 68 -16.35 2.49 -2.43
N MET A 69 -15.08 2.83 -2.65
CA MET A 69 -14.71 3.91 -3.55
C MET A 69 -15.12 3.58 -4.98
N ALA A 70 -14.87 2.34 -5.44
CA ALA A 70 -15.31 1.89 -6.77
C ALA A 70 -16.84 1.96 -6.92
N ASP A 71 -17.61 1.46 -5.96
CA ASP A 71 -19.09 1.55 -5.99
C ASP A 71 -19.58 3.00 -6.00
N LEU A 72 -18.94 3.90 -5.24
CA LEU A 72 -19.28 5.32 -5.24
C LEU A 72 -18.96 5.99 -6.59
N GLU A 73 -17.81 5.67 -7.20
CA GLU A 73 -17.44 6.18 -8.52
C GLU A 73 -18.40 5.68 -9.60
N ASP A 74 -18.74 4.40 -9.59
CA ASP A 74 -19.68 3.79 -10.55
C ASP A 74 -21.06 4.41 -10.42
N ARG A 75 -21.57 4.58 -9.19
CA ARG A 75 -22.86 5.26 -8.96
C ARG A 75 -22.83 6.72 -9.38
N SER A 76 -21.73 7.41 -9.13
CA SER A 76 -21.55 8.80 -9.53
C SER A 76 -21.52 8.97 -11.06
N ARG A 77 -20.97 7.98 -11.78
CA ARG A 77 -20.85 7.98 -13.24
C ARG A 77 -21.97 7.22 -13.96
N ARG A 78 -22.91 6.60 -13.23
CA ARG A 78 -23.96 5.73 -13.80
C ARG A 78 -24.79 6.41 -14.89
N ASN A 79 -25.06 7.69 -14.73
CA ASN A 79 -25.86 8.46 -15.68
C ASN A 79 -25.00 9.16 -16.75
N ASN A 80 -23.68 9.08 -16.64
CA ASN A 80 -22.79 9.73 -17.60
C ASN A 80 -22.80 8.95 -18.93
N ILE A 81 -23.10 9.63 -20.03
CA ILE A 81 -22.98 9.06 -21.38
C ILE A 81 -21.72 9.59 -22.05
N HIS A 82 -20.94 8.69 -22.64
CA HIS A 82 -19.72 9.02 -23.36
C HIS A 82 -19.99 9.10 -24.87
N VAL A 83 -19.78 10.28 -25.46
CA VAL A 83 -20.07 10.55 -26.87
C VAL A 83 -18.78 10.88 -27.63
N PRO A 84 -18.21 9.91 -28.37
CA PRO A 84 -17.00 10.11 -29.14
C PRO A 84 -17.28 10.77 -30.50
N GLY A 85 -16.25 11.38 -31.09
CA GLY A 85 -16.27 11.81 -32.49
C GLY A 85 -17.02 13.10 -32.81
N VAL A 86 -17.50 13.83 -31.79
CA VAL A 86 -18.16 15.13 -31.98
C VAL A 86 -17.12 16.17 -32.44
N PRO A 87 -17.28 16.77 -33.64
CA PRO A 87 -16.30 17.70 -34.19
C PRO A 87 -15.91 18.83 -33.23
N GLU A 88 -14.62 19.16 -33.12
CA GLU A 88 -14.09 20.21 -32.22
C GLU A 88 -14.60 21.62 -32.55
N LYS A 89 -15.10 21.83 -33.78
CA LYS A 89 -15.75 23.09 -34.19
C LYS A 89 -17.02 23.41 -33.39
N ILE A 90 -17.66 22.40 -32.79
CA ILE A 90 -18.82 22.61 -31.91
C ILE A 90 -18.27 23.10 -30.58
N THR A 91 -18.59 24.35 -30.27
CA THR A 91 -18.13 25.05 -29.08
C THR A 91 -18.81 24.53 -27.82
N HIS A 92 -18.24 24.83 -26.65
CA HIS A 92 -18.80 24.39 -25.37
C HIS A 92 -20.26 24.86 -25.17
N GLU A 93 -20.58 26.07 -25.60
CA GLU A 93 -21.92 26.67 -25.50
C GLU A 93 -22.95 25.94 -26.39
N GLU A 94 -22.50 25.38 -27.50
CA GLU A 94 -23.33 24.65 -28.47
C GLU A 94 -23.46 23.15 -28.14
N LEU A 95 -22.63 22.61 -27.25
CA LEU A 95 -22.59 21.16 -26.97
C LEU A 95 -23.95 20.64 -26.50
N THR A 96 -24.59 21.31 -25.54
CA THR A 96 -25.85 20.84 -24.96
C THR A 96 -26.95 20.76 -26.00
N SER A 97 -27.11 21.80 -26.82
CA SER A 97 -28.13 21.83 -27.87
C SER A 97 -27.84 20.81 -28.97
N TYR A 98 -26.57 20.65 -29.35
CA TYR A 98 -26.13 19.63 -30.30
C TYR A 98 -26.44 18.20 -29.82
N LEU A 99 -26.12 17.89 -28.56
CA LEU A 99 -26.37 16.56 -27.99
C LEU A 99 -27.86 16.25 -27.86
N LEU A 100 -28.68 17.22 -27.44
CA LEU A 100 -30.14 17.03 -27.38
C LEU A 100 -30.72 16.73 -28.76
N GLN A 101 -30.28 17.46 -29.80
CA GLN A 101 -30.69 17.18 -31.18
C GLN A 101 -30.21 15.81 -31.66
N LEU A 102 -28.97 15.43 -31.32
CA LEU A 102 -28.42 14.12 -31.64
C LEU A 102 -29.22 12.99 -30.99
N PHE A 103 -29.54 13.10 -29.70
CA PHE A 103 -30.30 12.08 -28.98
C PHE A 103 -31.75 12.00 -29.46
N GLN A 104 -32.40 13.13 -29.77
CA GLN A 104 -33.73 13.13 -30.39
C GLN A 104 -33.72 12.47 -31.78
N ALA A 105 -32.65 12.68 -32.56
CA ALA A 105 -32.51 12.03 -33.87
C ALA A 105 -32.29 10.52 -33.74
N ILE A 106 -31.58 10.07 -32.70
CA ILE A 106 -31.35 8.63 -32.42
C ILE A 106 -32.62 7.96 -31.89
N GLN A 107 -33.38 8.64 -31.02
CA GLN A 107 -34.63 8.13 -30.46
C GLN A 107 -35.78 9.13 -30.67
N PRO A 108 -36.41 9.14 -31.86
CA PRO A 108 -37.47 10.09 -32.18
C PRO A 108 -38.76 9.91 -31.37
N ALA A 109 -38.95 8.71 -30.79
CA ALA A 109 -40.12 8.38 -29.98
C ALA A 109 -40.03 8.93 -28.54
N LEU A 110 -38.88 9.48 -28.13
CA LEU A 110 -38.79 10.15 -26.83
C LEU A 110 -39.41 11.54 -26.91
N GLU A 111 -40.17 11.90 -25.88
CA GLU A 111 -40.66 13.27 -25.76
C GLU A 111 -39.49 14.22 -25.46
N PRO A 112 -39.41 15.39 -26.11
CA PRO A 112 -38.32 16.34 -25.88
C PRO A 112 -38.18 16.77 -24.41
N ALA A 113 -39.27 16.74 -23.64
CA ALA A 113 -39.28 17.07 -22.22
C ALA A 113 -38.55 16.05 -21.32
N ASP A 114 -38.37 14.82 -21.82
CA ASP A 114 -37.70 13.71 -21.14
C ASP A 114 -36.19 13.68 -21.44
N LEU A 115 -35.75 14.34 -22.51
CA LEU A 115 -34.32 14.53 -22.81
C LEU A 115 -33.76 15.68 -22.00
N ARG A 116 -33.15 15.36 -20.86
CA ARG A 116 -32.50 16.34 -19.97
C ARG A 116 -31.04 15.98 -19.76
N LEU A 117 -30.18 16.99 -19.84
CA LEU A 117 -28.76 16.88 -19.58
C LEU A 117 -28.39 17.82 -18.43
N ASP A 118 -27.72 17.29 -17.42
CA ASP A 118 -27.25 18.10 -16.28
C ASP A 118 -26.00 18.92 -16.67
N ARG A 119 -25.16 18.33 -17.53
CA ARG A 119 -23.89 18.92 -18.00
C ARG A 119 -23.53 18.35 -19.36
N ALA A 120 -22.67 19.04 -20.10
CA ALA A 120 -22.04 18.52 -21.31
C ALA A 120 -20.65 19.14 -21.45
N HIS A 121 -19.60 18.32 -21.41
CA HIS A 121 -18.23 18.83 -21.45
C HIS A 121 -17.27 17.85 -22.11
N ARG A 122 -16.25 18.39 -22.78
CA ARG A 122 -15.18 17.60 -23.39
C ARG A 122 -14.22 17.11 -22.32
N VAL A 123 -13.86 15.83 -22.41
CA VAL A 123 -12.89 15.20 -21.51
C VAL A 123 -11.48 15.37 -22.08
N PRO A 124 -10.45 15.57 -21.23
CA PRO A 124 -9.07 15.58 -21.69
C PRO A 124 -8.72 14.32 -22.49
N LYS A 125 -8.01 14.51 -23.59
CA LYS A 125 -7.59 13.41 -24.45
C LYS A 125 -6.44 12.63 -23.79
N PRO A 126 -6.48 11.29 -23.80
CA PRO A 126 -5.31 10.47 -23.49
C PRO A 126 -4.11 10.81 -24.38
N SER A 127 -2.91 10.93 -23.82
CA SER A 127 -1.70 11.34 -24.55
C SER A 127 -1.30 10.43 -25.71
N LYS A 128 -1.88 9.22 -25.80
CA LYS A 128 -1.61 8.22 -26.85
C LYS A 128 -2.44 8.42 -28.12
N LEU A 129 -3.49 9.24 -28.08
CA LEU A 129 -4.37 9.48 -29.22
C LEU A 129 -3.85 10.64 -30.07
N SER A 130 -3.98 10.52 -31.40
CA SER A 130 -3.59 11.58 -32.34
C SER A 130 -4.30 12.90 -32.01
N GLN A 131 -3.64 14.03 -32.27
CA GLN A 131 -4.24 15.36 -32.13
C GLN A 131 -5.50 15.52 -32.99
N ASP A 132 -5.58 14.82 -34.12
CA ASP A 132 -6.70 14.93 -35.06
C ASP A 132 -7.99 14.24 -34.61
N VAL A 133 -7.92 13.36 -33.60
CA VAL A 133 -9.12 12.70 -33.04
C VAL A 133 -9.89 13.71 -32.18
N PRO A 134 -11.19 13.97 -32.38
CA PRO A 134 -11.92 14.87 -31.50
C PRO A 134 -11.92 14.39 -30.05
N ARG A 135 -11.90 15.29 -29.07
CA ARG A 135 -12.10 14.93 -27.67
C ARG A 135 -13.52 14.43 -27.44
N ASP A 136 -13.61 13.36 -26.67
CA ASP A 136 -14.87 12.79 -26.25
C ASP A 136 -15.63 13.71 -25.32
N ILE A 137 -16.95 13.58 -25.30
CA ILE A 137 -17.83 14.35 -24.42
C ILE A 137 -18.45 13.43 -23.38
N VAL A 138 -18.55 13.94 -22.16
CA VAL A 138 -19.35 13.34 -21.10
C VAL A 138 -20.50 14.27 -20.75
N THR A 139 -21.70 13.70 -20.74
CA THR A 139 -22.95 14.36 -20.35
C THR A 139 -23.60 13.63 -19.19
#